data_AF-A0A7J3LLH5-F1
#
_entry.id   AF-A0A7J3LLH5-F1
#
_cell.length_a   1.000
_cell.length_b   1.000
_cell.length_c   1.000
_cell.angle_alpha   90.00
_cell.angle_beta   90.00
_cell.angle_gamma   90.00
#
_symmetry.space_group_name_H-M   'P 1'
#
loop_
_entity.id
_entity.type
_entity.pdbx_description
1 polymer ?
#
loop_
_entity_poly.entity_id
_entity_poly.type
_entity_poly.pdbx_seq_one_letter_code
_entity_poly.pdbx_strand_id
1 'polypeptide(L)'
;MPDLRDILKKHGLSPSKTRKTGILKSPAKKPEKRVIKKPVQPNTVQKHIVLKADDARQLFFDLPKEHRFWLKSGRRLKNLMELFEELKVMSDTVFSHHVSENRNDFAAWISDVYKDGLLAHQLKSAETKQEHIEIIARRIEEMKSQVHKARRPKSHIKPDLNFLRKSFNKSELHTSLETKRRIIPRTISPDYSFIRLDKAYIDQKNRIKEESSSLKAQLAELEKQVEAKKTELENIADSISQKEKKARELELLQRREKGSVALDALQQKNENIRIIHDLKQQEAALMSQLSELERFEANLAKKAEQLHEKELMLAHKQRIIEKKHNIFGNSNIFQDTKALISQAALLAKEKRYKESKELISRARESLAENSMPEEERKLAYYRLLEIATEVDLALLK
;
A
#
# COMPACT_ATOMS: atom_id res chain seq x y z
N MET A 1 -16.06 2.22 -61.29
CA MET A 1 -14.91 1.56 -60.63
C MET A 1 -14.83 0.15 -61.17
N PRO A 2 -13.79 -0.24 -61.93
CA PRO A 2 -13.67 -1.59 -62.47
C PRO A 2 -13.42 -2.60 -61.34
N ASP A 3 -14.01 -3.79 -61.47
CA ASP A 3 -13.91 -4.90 -60.52
C ASP A 3 -12.44 -5.35 -60.39
N LEU A 4 -11.95 -5.46 -59.15
CA LEU A 4 -10.60 -5.91 -58.80
C LEU A 4 -10.27 -7.29 -59.42
N ARG A 5 -11.28 -8.09 -59.75
CA ARG A 5 -11.11 -9.40 -60.42
C ARG A 5 -10.65 -9.27 -61.87
N ASP A 6 -11.01 -8.20 -62.58
CA ASP A 6 -10.61 -7.99 -63.97
C ASP A 6 -9.17 -7.47 -64.10
N ILE A 7 -8.70 -6.73 -63.08
CA ILE A 7 -7.31 -6.27 -63.00
C ILE A 7 -6.36 -7.46 -62.79
N LEU A 8 -6.75 -8.43 -61.96
CA LEU A 8 -5.93 -9.61 -61.66
C LEU A 8 -5.78 -10.56 -62.85
N LYS A 9 -6.79 -10.67 -63.73
CA LYS A 9 -6.69 -11.47 -64.96
C LYS A 9 -5.75 -10.88 -66.00
N LYS A 10 -5.61 -9.55 -66.06
CA LYS A 10 -4.79 -8.86 -67.08
C LYS A 10 -3.28 -9.01 -66.85
N HIS A 11 -2.86 -9.40 -65.64
CA HIS A 11 -1.45 -9.53 -65.26
C HIS A 11 -0.95 -10.98 -65.14
N GLY A 12 -1.72 -11.99 -65.60
CA GLY A 12 -1.22 -13.38 -65.67
C GLY A 12 -0.93 -14.04 -64.30
N LEU A 13 -1.41 -13.46 -63.20
CA LEU A 13 -1.26 -14.01 -61.85
C LEU A 13 -2.34 -15.06 -61.60
N SER A 14 -2.06 -16.29 -62.06
CA SER A 14 -2.86 -17.47 -61.71
C SER A 14 -2.63 -17.85 -60.24
N PRO A 15 -3.67 -18.11 -59.43
CA PRO A 15 -3.50 -18.58 -58.07
C PRO A 15 -2.85 -19.97 -58.07
N SER A 16 -1.70 -20.08 -57.41
CA SER A 16 -0.91 -21.30 -57.37
C SER A 16 -1.69 -22.42 -56.66
N LYS A 17 -1.65 -23.62 -57.26
CA LYS A 17 -2.27 -24.83 -56.73
C LYS A 17 -1.60 -25.22 -55.42
N THR A 18 -2.30 -25.06 -54.30
CA THR A 18 -1.89 -25.62 -53.01
C THR A 18 -1.91 -27.15 -53.07
N ARG A 19 -0.80 -27.72 -52.58
CA ARG A 19 -0.45 -29.13 -52.57
C ARG A 19 -1.43 -29.88 -51.64
N LYS A 20 -2.17 -30.85 -52.19
CA LYS A 20 -3.00 -31.82 -51.44
C LYS A 20 -2.11 -32.63 -50.48
N THR A 21 -2.29 -32.45 -49.18
CA THR A 21 -1.82 -33.41 -48.18
C THR A 21 -2.76 -34.62 -48.16
N GLY A 22 -2.18 -35.81 -48.28
CA GLY A 22 -2.89 -37.08 -48.33
C GLY A 22 -3.49 -37.43 -46.97
N ILE A 23 -4.82 -37.52 -46.93
CA ILE A 23 -5.58 -38.09 -45.83
C ILE A 23 -5.61 -39.61 -46.03
N LEU A 24 -4.91 -40.33 -45.15
CA LEU A 24 -5.01 -41.79 -45.01
C LEU A 24 -6.41 -42.16 -44.53
N LYS A 25 -7.14 -42.91 -45.37
CA LYS A 25 -8.41 -43.55 -45.05
C LYS A 25 -8.19 -44.66 -44.02
N SER A 26 -8.84 -44.54 -42.87
CA SER A 26 -9.03 -45.63 -41.91
C SER A 26 -10.42 -46.27 -42.10
N PRO A 27 -10.59 -47.58 -41.83
CA PRO A 27 -11.79 -48.32 -42.20
C PRO A 27 -12.98 -48.07 -41.26
N ALA A 28 -14.16 -48.08 -41.86
CA ALA A 28 -15.46 -47.84 -41.23
C ALA A 28 -15.77 -48.84 -40.10
N LYS A 29 -15.97 -48.32 -38.88
CA LYS A 29 -16.62 -49.04 -37.78
C LYS A 29 -18.11 -48.66 -37.72
N LYS A 30 -18.94 -49.69 -37.57
CA LYS A 30 -20.41 -49.68 -37.48
C LYS A 30 -20.94 -48.66 -36.45
N PRO A 31 -22.13 -48.07 -36.67
CA PRO A 31 -22.77 -47.21 -35.69
C PRO A 31 -23.41 -48.05 -34.58
N GLU A 32 -22.76 -48.09 -33.41
CA GLU A 32 -23.38 -48.57 -32.18
C GLU A 32 -24.32 -47.50 -31.62
N LYS A 33 -25.56 -47.89 -31.31
CA LYS A 33 -26.61 -47.05 -30.76
C LYS A 33 -26.16 -46.46 -29.42
N ARG A 34 -25.82 -45.16 -29.43
CA ARG A 34 -25.50 -44.39 -28.23
C ARG A 34 -26.78 -44.14 -27.43
N VAL A 35 -26.91 -44.86 -26.31
CA VAL A 35 -27.87 -44.57 -25.25
C VAL A 35 -27.54 -43.18 -24.69
N ILE A 36 -28.45 -42.23 -24.89
CA ILE A 36 -28.38 -40.89 -24.29
C ILE A 36 -28.58 -41.05 -22.77
N LYS A 37 -27.48 -41.19 -22.03
CA LYS A 37 -27.49 -41.04 -20.58
C LYS A 37 -27.59 -39.54 -20.26
N LYS A 38 -28.64 -39.19 -19.51
CA LYS A 38 -28.92 -37.83 -19.02
C LYS A 38 -27.68 -37.22 -18.35
N PRO A 39 -27.48 -35.89 -18.44
CA PRO A 39 -26.36 -35.21 -17.78
C PRO A 39 -26.51 -35.38 -16.26
N VAL A 40 -25.59 -36.14 -15.67
CA VAL A 40 -25.42 -36.24 -14.22
C VAL A 40 -24.77 -34.94 -13.77
N GLN A 41 -25.54 -34.08 -13.10
CA GLN A 41 -25.02 -32.88 -12.47
C GLN A 41 -23.99 -33.29 -11.39
N PRO A 42 -22.76 -32.76 -11.39
CA PRO A 42 -21.82 -33.00 -10.32
C PRO A 42 -22.19 -32.11 -9.13
N ASN A 43 -23.26 -32.46 -8.40
CA ASN A 43 -23.53 -31.94 -7.07
C ASN A 43 -22.63 -32.67 -6.06
N THR A 44 -21.32 -32.51 -6.20
CA THR A 44 -20.41 -32.75 -5.07
C THR A 44 -20.23 -31.41 -4.39
N VAL A 45 -21.04 -31.16 -3.36
CA VAL A 45 -20.86 -30.04 -2.44
C VAL A 45 -19.45 -30.16 -1.89
N GLN A 46 -18.52 -29.38 -2.44
CA GLN A 46 -17.20 -29.21 -1.85
C GLN A 46 -17.46 -28.65 -0.46
N LYS A 47 -17.35 -29.49 0.58
CA LYS A 47 -17.39 -29.06 1.97
C LYS A 47 -16.35 -27.95 2.08
N HIS A 48 -16.82 -26.72 2.23
CA HIS A 48 -15.98 -25.55 2.38
C HIS A 48 -15.09 -25.83 3.60
N ILE A 49 -13.82 -26.18 3.37
CA ILE A 49 -12.87 -26.40 4.45
C ILE A 49 -12.65 -25.01 5.06
N VAL A 50 -13.36 -24.74 6.15
CA VAL A 50 -13.19 -23.52 6.92
C VAL A 50 -11.87 -23.67 7.66
N LEU A 51 -10.81 -23.06 7.13
CA LEU A 51 -9.55 -22.88 7.85
C LEU A 51 -9.85 -22.26 9.21
N LYS A 52 -9.21 -22.76 10.27
CA LYS A 52 -9.40 -22.19 11.61
C LYS A 52 -8.81 -20.78 11.63
N ALA A 53 -9.34 -19.92 12.50
CA ALA A 53 -8.86 -18.53 12.62
C ALA A 53 -7.36 -18.42 12.96
N ASP A 54 -6.76 -19.48 13.50
CA ASP A 54 -5.32 -19.56 13.77
C ASP A 54 -4.51 -19.86 12.50
N ASP A 55 -5.05 -20.67 11.59
CA ASP A 55 -4.43 -20.98 10.29
C ASP A 55 -4.38 -19.73 9.41
N ALA A 56 -5.37 -18.83 9.58
CA ALA A 56 -5.42 -17.56 8.87
C ALA A 56 -4.21 -16.66 9.09
N ARG A 57 -3.59 -16.76 10.27
CA ARG A 57 -2.41 -15.96 10.59
C ARG A 57 -1.17 -16.50 9.92
N GLN A 58 -1.09 -17.81 9.68
CA GLN A 58 0.08 -18.46 9.10
C GLN A 58 0.38 -17.97 7.68
N LEU A 59 -0.65 -17.56 6.93
CA LEU A 59 -0.50 -17.00 5.58
C LEU A 59 0.30 -15.69 5.52
N PHE A 60 0.34 -14.95 6.63
CA PHE A 60 1.06 -13.67 6.74
C PHE A 60 2.40 -13.78 7.46
N PHE A 61 2.72 -14.94 8.06
CA PHE A 61 3.97 -15.14 8.76
C PHE A 61 5.05 -15.72 7.85
N ASP A 62 6.29 -15.39 8.18
CA ASP A 62 7.45 -15.91 7.48
C ASP A 62 7.61 -17.41 7.76
N LEU A 63 7.63 -18.20 6.70
CA LEU A 63 7.84 -19.63 6.81
C LEU A 63 9.29 -19.97 7.20
N PRO A 64 9.49 -21.09 7.94
CA PRO A 64 10.80 -21.69 8.12
C PRO A 64 11.53 -21.89 6.79
N LYS A 65 12.86 -21.87 6.80
CA LYS A 65 13.68 -21.96 5.58
C LYS A 65 13.34 -23.18 4.72
N GLU A 66 12.97 -24.30 5.35
CA GLU A 66 12.58 -25.57 4.73
C GLU A 66 11.31 -25.46 3.84
N HIS A 67 10.42 -24.52 4.16
CA HIS A 67 9.09 -24.41 3.54
C HIS A 67 8.97 -23.23 2.58
N ARG A 68 10.05 -22.49 2.35
CA ARG A 68 10.06 -21.36 1.42
C ARG A 68 9.96 -21.85 -0.02
N PHE A 69 9.25 -21.11 -0.87
CA PHE A 69 9.18 -21.42 -2.28
C PHE A 69 10.42 -20.91 -3.02
N TRP A 70 10.99 -21.72 -3.89
CA TRP A 70 12.17 -21.37 -4.68
C TRP A 70 11.79 -21.06 -6.12
N LEU A 71 12.10 -19.84 -6.56
CA LEU A 71 11.90 -19.43 -7.93
C LEU A 71 13.10 -19.82 -8.80
N LYS A 72 12.86 -20.02 -10.10
CA LYS A 72 13.93 -20.23 -11.09
C LYS A 72 14.97 -19.10 -11.09
N SER A 73 14.58 -17.88 -10.71
CA SER A 73 15.48 -16.72 -10.57
C SER A 73 16.46 -16.84 -9.40
N GLY A 74 16.32 -17.83 -8.51
CA GLY A 74 17.09 -17.98 -7.28
C GLY A 74 16.50 -17.25 -6.07
N ARG A 75 15.47 -16.42 -6.28
CA ARG A 75 14.73 -15.76 -5.19
C ARG A 75 13.90 -16.78 -4.40
N ARG A 76 13.80 -16.58 -3.09
CA ARG A 76 13.00 -17.40 -2.17
C ARG A 76 11.82 -16.61 -1.64
N LEU A 77 10.63 -17.17 -1.73
CA LEU A 77 9.40 -16.57 -1.21
C LEU A 77 9.08 -17.17 0.16
N LYS A 78 8.97 -16.31 1.17
CA LYS A 78 8.78 -16.72 2.56
C LYS A 78 7.33 -16.78 3.00
N ASN A 79 6.43 -16.07 2.30
CA ASN A 79 5.02 -16.05 2.63
C ASN A 79 4.13 -15.78 1.39
N LEU A 80 2.79 -15.86 1.55
CA LEU A 80 1.85 -15.66 0.44
C LEU A 80 1.85 -14.20 -0.09
N MET A 81 2.14 -13.23 0.78
CA MET A 81 2.24 -11.82 0.40
C MET A 81 3.43 -11.57 -0.53
N GLU A 82 4.57 -12.20 -0.26
CA GLU A 82 5.73 -12.14 -1.16
C GLU A 82 5.45 -12.80 -2.51
N LEU A 83 4.69 -13.91 -2.54
CA LEU A 83 4.26 -14.49 -3.82
C LEU A 83 3.38 -13.51 -4.60
N PHE A 84 2.45 -12.83 -3.94
CA PHE A 84 1.59 -11.83 -4.58
C PHE A 84 2.38 -10.66 -5.17
N GLU A 85 3.29 -10.06 -4.40
CA GLU A 85 4.11 -8.95 -4.89
C GLU A 85 5.09 -9.40 -5.97
N GLU A 86 5.66 -10.60 -5.85
CA GLU A 86 6.54 -11.14 -6.87
C GLU A 86 5.80 -11.37 -8.17
N LEU A 87 4.59 -11.95 -8.15
CA LEU A 87 3.82 -12.22 -9.38
C LEU A 87 3.56 -10.96 -10.21
N LYS A 88 3.45 -9.77 -9.58
CA LYS A 88 3.28 -8.50 -10.30
C LYS A 88 4.50 -8.11 -11.13
N VAL A 89 5.70 -8.39 -10.63
CA VAL A 89 6.98 -8.02 -11.27
C VAL A 89 7.66 -9.20 -11.97
N MET A 90 7.14 -10.42 -11.78
CA MET A 90 7.68 -11.66 -12.34
C MET A 90 7.60 -11.66 -13.87
N SER A 91 8.71 -11.98 -14.51
CA SER A 91 8.74 -12.16 -15.96
C SER A 91 7.94 -13.38 -16.39
N ASP A 92 7.35 -13.33 -17.60
CA ASP A 92 6.53 -14.43 -18.11
C ASP A 92 7.35 -15.71 -18.32
N THR A 93 8.66 -15.59 -18.54
CA THR A 93 9.61 -16.71 -18.64
C THR A 93 9.82 -17.45 -17.32
N VAL A 94 9.81 -16.74 -16.19
CA VAL A 94 9.90 -17.36 -14.86
C VAL A 94 8.54 -17.94 -14.46
N PHE A 95 7.46 -17.22 -14.75
CA PHE A 95 6.10 -17.68 -14.47
C PHE A 95 5.77 -19.00 -15.20
N SER A 96 6.02 -19.06 -16.51
CA SER A 96 5.78 -20.26 -17.34
C SER A 96 6.62 -21.48 -16.94
N HIS A 97 7.70 -21.29 -16.19
CA HIS A 97 8.47 -22.40 -15.64
C HIS A 97 7.78 -23.06 -14.45
N HIS A 98 7.01 -22.30 -13.68
CA HIS A 98 6.27 -22.78 -12.51
C HIS A 98 4.81 -23.14 -12.82
N VAL A 99 4.25 -22.52 -13.85
CA VAL A 99 2.88 -22.71 -14.30
C VAL A 99 2.91 -23.15 -15.76
N SER A 100 2.44 -24.38 -15.98
CA SER A 100 2.29 -25.01 -17.29
C SER A 100 0.91 -25.69 -17.35
N GLU A 101 0.48 -26.09 -18.53
CA GLU A 101 -0.82 -26.73 -18.75
C GLU A 101 -1.09 -27.92 -17.81
N ASN A 102 -0.05 -28.69 -17.46
CA ASN A 102 -0.18 -29.88 -16.63
C ASN A 102 0.31 -29.71 -15.19
N ARG A 103 0.99 -28.60 -14.86
CA ARG A 103 1.66 -28.41 -13.57
C ARG A 103 1.57 -26.97 -13.11
N ASN A 104 1.15 -26.77 -11.87
CA ASN A 104 1.18 -25.48 -11.19
C ASN A 104 1.88 -25.63 -9.84
N ASP A 105 3.15 -25.22 -9.77
CA ASP A 105 3.99 -25.36 -8.59
C ASP A 105 3.48 -24.47 -7.44
N PHE A 106 2.89 -23.31 -7.75
CA PHE A 106 2.32 -22.42 -6.73
C PHE A 106 1.12 -23.07 -6.05
N ALA A 107 0.23 -23.70 -6.82
CA ALA A 107 -0.92 -24.41 -6.29
C ALA A 107 -0.49 -25.59 -5.39
N ALA A 108 0.52 -26.37 -5.81
CA ALA A 108 1.07 -27.45 -5.00
C ALA A 108 1.66 -26.94 -3.69
N TRP A 109 2.49 -25.89 -3.74
CA TRP A 109 3.07 -25.27 -2.55
C TRP A 109 2.03 -24.75 -1.57
N ILE A 110 0.98 -24.09 -2.07
CA ILE A 110 -0.11 -23.56 -1.23
C ILE A 110 -0.90 -24.69 -0.56
N SER A 111 -1.19 -25.75 -1.32
CA SER A 111 -1.87 -26.94 -0.79
C SER A 111 -1.03 -27.61 0.30
N ASP A 112 0.28 -27.74 0.08
CA ASP A 112 1.14 -28.54 0.94
C ASP A 112 1.60 -27.78 2.19
N VAL A 113 1.93 -26.50 2.05
CA VAL A 113 2.49 -25.69 3.16
C VAL A 113 1.41 -24.97 3.95
N TYR A 114 0.43 -24.35 3.29
CA TYR A 114 -0.63 -23.60 3.97
C TYR A 114 -1.89 -24.41 4.23
N LYS A 115 -2.00 -25.61 3.64
CA LYS A 115 -3.20 -26.45 3.71
C LYS A 115 -4.46 -25.72 3.20
N ASP A 116 -4.30 -24.73 2.33
CA ASP A 116 -5.42 -24.01 1.70
C ASP A 116 -5.80 -24.67 0.36
N GLY A 117 -6.55 -25.77 0.45
CA GLY A 117 -6.98 -26.53 -0.72
C GLY A 117 -7.91 -25.75 -1.66
N LEU A 118 -8.66 -24.77 -1.14
CA LEU A 118 -9.55 -23.94 -1.94
C LEU A 118 -8.74 -22.99 -2.84
N LEU A 119 -7.78 -22.28 -2.25
CA LEU A 119 -6.87 -21.40 -3.00
C LEU A 119 -6.06 -22.19 -4.03
N ALA A 120 -5.52 -23.35 -3.63
CA ALA A 120 -4.77 -24.23 -4.53
C ALA A 120 -5.61 -24.69 -5.73
N HIS A 121 -6.86 -25.09 -5.50
CA HIS A 121 -7.77 -25.49 -6.59
C HIS A 121 -8.06 -24.33 -7.56
N GLN A 122 -8.29 -23.13 -7.03
CA GLN A 122 -8.52 -21.95 -7.84
C GLN A 122 -7.30 -21.62 -8.70
N LEU A 123 -6.09 -21.63 -8.13
CA LEU A 123 -4.86 -21.36 -8.88
C LEU A 123 -4.59 -22.42 -9.94
N LYS A 124 -4.90 -23.69 -9.66
CA LYS A 124 -4.76 -24.77 -10.65
C LYS A 124 -5.64 -24.57 -11.89
N SER A 125 -6.76 -23.85 -11.73
CA SER A 125 -7.69 -23.55 -12.82
C SER A 125 -7.34 -22.25 -13.57
N ALA A 126 -6.40 -21.46 -13.05
CA ALA A 126 -5.94 -20.24 -13.68
C ALA A 126 -4.79 -20.54 -14.64
N GLU A 127 -4.79 -19.91 -15.81
CA GLU A 127 -3.78 -20.11 -16.84
C GLU A 127 -2.83 -18.92 -16.92
N THR A 128 -3.36 -17.73 -16.65
CA THR A 128 -2.60 -16.48 -16.79
C THR A 128 -2.02 -16.00 -15.46
N LYS A 129 -0.92 -15.27 -15.56
CA LYS A 129 -0.30 -14.60 -14.41
C LYS A 129 -1.27 -13.63 -13.71
N GLN A 130 -2.08 -12.92 -14.50
CA GLN A 130 -3.04 -11.94 -13.99
C GLN A 130 -4.15 -12.60 -13.16
N GLU A 131 -4.69 -13.73 -13.63
CA GLU A 131 -5.69 -14.50 -12.86
C GLU A 131 -5.12 -14.98 -11.51
N HIS A 132 -3.87 -15.43 -11.48
CA HIS A 132 -3.22 -15.83 -10.23
C HIS A 132 -3.12 -14.67 -9.24
N ILE A 133 -2.73 -13.48 -9.72
CA ILE A 133 -2.64 -12.25 -8.92
C ILE A 133 -4.01 -11.93 -8.30
N GLU A 134 -5.09 -11.96 -9.10
CA GLU A 134 -6.44 -11.66 -8.64
C GLU A 134 -6.97 -12.68 -7.63
N ILE A 135 -6.75 -13.97 -7.88
CA ILE A 135 -7.14 -15.05 -6.98
C ILE A 135 -6.45 -14.90 -5.62
N ILE A 136 -5.13 -14.66 -5.62
CA ILE A 136 -4.35 -14.51 -4.39
C ILE A 136 -4.74 -13.21 -3.67
N ALA A 137 -4.92 -12.10 -4.38
CA ALA A 137 -5.33 -10.81 -3.81
C ALA A 137 -6.67 -10.93 -3.07
N ARG A 138 -7.67 -11.52 -3.73
CA ARG A 138 -8.99 -11.76 -3.15
C ARG A 138 -8.86 -12.62 -1.89
N ARG A 139 -8.07 -13.68 -1.94
CA ARG A 139 -7.87 -14.56 -0.78
C ARG A 139 -7.22 -13.80 0.38
N ILE A 140 -6.19 -13.01 0.13
CA ILE A 140 -5.54 -12.17 1.15
C ILE A 140 -6.56 -11.26 1.85
N GLU A 141 -7.47 -10.63 1.09
CA GLU A 141 -8.47 -9.71 1.64
C GLU A 141 -9.55 -10.43 2.47
N GLU A 142 -9.99 -11.62 2.03
CA GLU A 142 -10.87 -12.49 2.81
C GLU A 142 -10.24 -12.83 4.18
N MET A 143 -8.95 -13.16 4.19
CA MET A 143 -8.24 -13.52 5.41
C MET A 143 -8.05 -12.32 6.34
N LYS A 144 -7.71 -11.14 5.82
CA LYS A 144 -7.67 -9.90 6.61
C LYS A 144 -9.01 -9.63 7.29
N SER A 145 -10.10 -9.77 6.54
CA SER A 145 -11.46 -9.60 7.05
C SER A 145 -11.80 -10.60 8.16
N GLN A 146 -11.36 -11.86 8.06
CA GLN A 146 -11.54 -12.87 9.11
C GLN A 146 -10.77 -12.54 10.39
N VAL A 147 -9.52 -12.08 10.28
CA VAL A 147 -8.71 -11.66 11.44
C VAL A 147 -9.37 -10.48 12.16
N HIS A 148 -9.93 -9.52 11.43
CA HIS A 148 -10.68 -8.40 12.02
C HIS A 148 -11.96 -8.87 12.74
N LYS A 149 -12.70 -9.83 12.17
CA LYS A 149 -13.89 -10.41 12.82
C LYS A 149 -13.52 -11.16 14.10
N ALA A 150 -12.44 -11.94 14.10
CA ALA A 150 -11.97 -12.67 15.27
C ALA A 150 -11.48 -11.77 16.41
N ARG A 151 -10.95 -10.57 16.08
CA ARG A 151 -10.47 -9.58 17.05
C ARG A 151 -11.56 -8.72 17.68
N ARG A 152 -12.79 -8.73 17.17
CA ARG A 152 -13.89 -8.03 17.84
C ARG A 152 -14.17 -8.76 19.15
N PRO A 153 -13.91 -8.14 20.32
CA PRO A 153 -14.30 -8.75 21.59
C PRO A 153 -15.79 -9.04 21.50
N LYS A 154 -16.19 -10.29 21.74
CA LYS A 154 -17.60 -10.68 21.77
C LYS A 154 -18.28 -9.84 22.85
N SER A 155 -18.89 -8.72 22.47
CA SER A 155 -19.55 -7.76 23.36
C SER A 155 -20.81 -8.34 24.03
N HIS A 156 -21.02 -9.66 23.94
CA HIS A 156 -22.09 -10.41 24.59
C HIS A 156 -21.64 -11.21 25.83
N ILE A 157 -20.36 -11.17 26.20
CA ILE A 157 -19.98 -11.54 27.57
C ILE A 157 -20.33 -10.32 28.43
N LYS A 158 -21.56 -10.25 28.94
CA LYS A 158 -21.88 -9.35 30.06
C LYS A 158 -20.85 -9.70 31.14
N PRO A 159 -19.98 -8.76 31.57
CA PRO A 159 -19.10 -9.05 32.69
C PRO A 159 -20.00 -9.51 33.83
N ASP A 160 -19.74 -10.71 34.36
CA ASP A 160 -20.45 -11.18 35.54
C ASP A 160 -20.06 -10.25 36.70
N LEU A 161 -20.85 -9.19 36.87
CA LEU A 161 -20.66 -8.16 37.88
C LEU A 161 -20.72 -8.76 39.30
N ASN A 162 -21.26 -9.97 39.46
CA ASN A 162 -21.25 -10.67 40.74
C ASN A 162 -19.86 -11.21 41.11
N PHE A 163 -18.98 -11.46 40.15
CA PHE A 163 -17.60 -11.87 40.42
C PHE A 163 -16.75 -10.71 40.96
N LEU A 164 -16.89 -9.51 40.39
CA LEU A 164 -16.20 -8.30 40.87
C LEU A 164 -16.73 -7.79 42.22
N ARG A 165 -17.99 -8.10 42.57
CA ARG A 165 -18.58 -7.70 43.85
C ARG A 165 -18.14 -8.57 45.03
N LYS A 166 -17.67 -9.81 44.79
CA LYS A 166 -17.23 -10.75 45.84
C LYS A 166 -15.76 -10.61 46.24
N SER A 167 -14.94 -9.90 45.46
CA SER A 167 -13.48 -9.84 45.68
C SER A 167 -12.98 -8.56 46.38
N PHE A 168 -13.84 -7.62 46.75
CA PHE A 168 -13.45 -6.43 47.52
C PHE A 168 -14.02 -6.48 48.94
N ASN A 169 -13.23 -7.01 49.88
CA ASN A 169 -13.49 -6.87 51.31
C ASN A 169 -13.32 -5.40 51.71
N LYS A 170 -14.45 -4.76 52.04
CA LYS A 170 -14.57 -3.34 52.36
C LYS A 170 -13.78 -2.91 53.63
N SER A 171 -13.29 -3.87 54.41
CA SER A 171 -12.63 -3.64 55.71
C SER A 171 -11.13 -3.36 55.64
N GLU A 172 -10.44 -3.64 54.53
CA GLU A 172 -8.98 -3.39 54.42
C GLU A 172 -8.62 -2.02 53.81
N LEU A 173 -9.60 -1.26 53.31
CA LEU A 173 -9.34 0.03 52.65
C LEU A 173 -9.17 1.21 53.63
N HIS A 174 -9.59 1.06 54.89
CA HIS A 174 -9.61 2.20 55.83
C HIS A 174 -8.32 2.38 56.64
N THR A 175 -7.49 1.36 56.83
CA THR A 175 -6.29 1.44 57.68
C THR A 175 -5.00 1.85 56.95
N SER A 176 -4.97 1.87 55.61
CA SER A 176 -3.76 2.25 54.84
C SER A 176 -3.72 3.72 54.40
N LEU A 177 -4.79 4.50 54.61
CA LEU A 177 -4.87 5.89 54.13
C LEU A 177 -4.44 6.95 55.17
N GLU A 178 -4.35 6.59 56.45
CA GLU A 178 -3.96 7.55 57.50
C GLU A 178 -2.45 7.70 57.69
N THR A 179 -1.65 6.69 57.35
CA THR A 179 -0.19 6.73 57.58
C THR A 179 0.62 7.46 56.50
N LYS A 180 0.01 7.86 55.37
CA LYS A 180 0.72 8.49 54.22
C LYS A 180 0.62 10.01 54.13
N ARG A 181 0.00 10.70 55.09
CA ARG A 181 -0.21 12.17 55.03
C ARG A 181 0.93 13.05 55.56
N ARG A 182 2.11 12.52 55.89
CA ARG A 182 3.19 13.31 56.55
C ARG A 182 4.46 13.60 55.76
N ILE A 183 4.51 13.34 54.45
CA ILE A 183 5.64 13.77 53.62
C ILE A 183 5.08 14.43 52.36
N ILE A 184 4.92 15.75 52.38
CA ILE A 184 4.66 16.55 51.17
C ILE A 184 6.03 17.02 50.67
N PRO A 185 6.54 16.50 49.53
CA PRO A 185 7.75 17.02 48.92
C PRO A 185 7.53 18.47 48.49
N ARG A 186 8.46 19.34 48.86
CA ARG A 186 8.52 20.72 48.37
C ARG A 186 8.71 20.72 46.85
N THR A 187 7.86 21.51 46.19
CA THR A 187 8.02 22.07 44.84
C THR A 187 8.29 21.08 43.70
N ILE A 188 7.29 20.29 43.33
CA ILE A 188 7.18 19.80 41.95
C ILE A 188 6.52 20.94 41.15
N SER A 189 7.34 21.67 40.40
CA SER A 189 6.84 22.61 39.38
C SER A 189 5.89 21.84 38.45
N PRO A 190 4.64 22.30 38.23
CA PRO A 190 3.75 21.63 37.29
C PRO A 190 4.39 21.68 35.91
N ASP A 191 4.90 20.55 35.44
CA ASP A 191 5.49 20.45 34.12
C ASP A 191 4.37 20.55 33.07
N TYR A 192 4.12 21.77 32.60
CA TYR A 192 3.19 22.09 31.52
C TYR A 192 3.68 21.60 30.14
N SER A 193 4.56 20.60 30.08
CA SER A 193 5.08 20.00 28.84
C SER A 193 3.98 19.45 27.93
N PHE A 194 2.81 19.11 28.46
CA PHE A 194 1.68 18.60 27.67
C PHE A 194 1.05 19.63 26.70
N ILE A 195 0.98 20.92 27.08
CA ILE A 195 0.42 21.97 26.20
C ILE A 195 1.42 22.35 25.09
N ARG A 196 2.74 22.22 25.36
CA ARG A 196 3.78 22.49 24.35
C ARG A 196 3.87 21.40 23.28
N LEU A 197 3.43 20.18 23.58
CA LEU A 197 3.43 19.06 22.64
C LEU A 197 2.48 19.27 21.45
N ASP A 198 1.37 19.99 21.63
CA ASP A 198 0.38 20.19 20.57
C ASP A 198 0.89 21.10 19.45
N LYS A 199 1.56 22.21 19.79
CA LYS A 199 2.10 23.13 18.76
C LYS A 199 3.21 22.48 17.96
N ALA A 200 4.20 21.88 18.62
CA ALA A 200 5.33 21.23 17.94
C ALA A 200 4.88 20.08 17.03
N TYR A 201 3.85 19.33 17.46
CA TYR A 201 3.27 18.27 16.65
C TYR A 201 2.50 18.79 15.43
N ILE A 202 1.69 19.85 15.60
CA ILE A 202 0.98 20.51 14.49
C ILE A 202 1.99 21.07 13.48
N ASP A 203 3.04 21.75 13.95
CA ASP A 203 4.11 22.28 13.10
C ASP A 203 4.83 21.16 12.35
N GLN A 204 5.17 20.05 13.02
CA GLN A 204 5.77 18.88 12.38
C GLN A 204 4.85 18.27 11.33
N LYS A 205 3.56 18.15 11.61
CA LYS A 205 2.57 17.60 10.67
C LYS A 205 2.42 18.48 9.43
N ASN A 206 2.38 19.80 9.60
CA ASN A 206 2.29 20.73 8.48
C ASN A 206 3.55 20.68 7.62
N ARG A 207 4.74 20.65 8.25
CA ARG A 207 6.01 20.50 7.53
C ARG A 207 6.08 19.22 6.70
N ILE A 208 5.66 18.08 7.26
CA ILE A 208 5.65 16.82 6.50
C ILE A 208 4.67 16.89 5.34
N LYS A 209 3.50 17.52 5.52
CA LYS A 209 2.52 17.72 4.45
C LYS A 209 3.07 18.59 3.30
N GLU A 210 3.79 19.66 3.64
CA GLU A 210 4.46 20.52 2.65
C GLU A 210 5.58 19.78 1.91
N GLU A 211 6.44 19.05 2.64
CA GLU A 211 7.50 18.22 2.06
C GLU A 211 6.92 17.14 1.12
N SER A 212 5.83 16.49 1.54
CA SER A 212 5.09 15.48 0.76
C SER A 212 4.49 16.07 -0.53
N SER A 213 3.90 17.27 -0.45
CA SER A 213 3.39 17.98 -1.63
C SER A 213 4.51 18.39 -2.60
N SER A 214 5.65 18.85 -2.06
CA SER A 214 6.81 19.27 -2.86
C SER A 214 7.43 18.08 -3.60
N LEU A 215 7.61 16.94 -2.95
CA LEU A 215 8.14 15.74 -3.61
C LEU A 215 7.22 15.21 -4.70
N LYS A 216 5.90 15.25 -4.50
CA LYS A 216 4.93 14.84 -5.53
C LYS A 216 5.04 15.72 -6.78
N ALA A 217 5.21 17.03 -6.60
CA ALA A 217 5.42 17.94 -7.73
C ALA A 217 6.75 17.66 -8.46
N GLN A 218 7.83 17.36 -7.71
CA GLN A 218 9.13 16.99 -8.31
C GLN A 218 9.05 15.68 -9.11
N LEU A 219 8.34 14.67 -8.60
CA LEU A 219 8.12 13.41 -9.32
C LEU A 219 7.34 13.61 -10.63
N ALA A 220 6.25 14.37 -10.59
CA ALA A 220 5.44 14.63 -11.78
C ALA A 220 6.22 15.38 -12.88
N GLU A 221 7.10 16.32 -12.48
CA GLU A 221 7.94 17.04 -13.44
C GLU A 221 9.01 16.12 -14.07
N LEU A 222 9.55 15.15 -13.33
CA LEU A 222 10.50 14.19 -13.89
C LEU A 222 9.86 13.17 -14.81
N GLU A 223 8.69 12.66 -14.45
CA GLU A 223 7.93 11.75 -15.32
C GLU A 223 7.71 12.41 -16.70
N LYS A 224 7.41 13.72 -16.70
CA LYS A 224 7.30 14.52 -17.92
C LYS A 224 8.63 14.64 -18.68
N GLN A 225 9.74 14.83 -17.99
CA GLN A 225 11.08 14.90 -18.61
C GLN A 225 11.50 13.54 -19.21
N VAL A 226 11.24 12.43 -18.51
CA VAL A 226 11.50 11.08 -19.00
C VAL A 226 10.68 10.79 -20.24
N GLU A 227 9.39 11.14 -20.23
CA GLU A 227 8.53 10.93 -21.39
C GLU A 227 8.99 11.77 -22.60
N ALA A 228 9.36 13.04 -22.38
CA ALA A 228 9.92 13.88 -23.43
C ALA A 228 11.19 13.26 -24.04
N LYS A 229 12.09 12.73 -23.21
CA LYS A 229 13.33 12.09 -23.67
C LYS A 229 13.10 10.77 -24.40
N LYS A 230 12.08 9.99 -24.01
CA LYS A 230 11.67 8.79 -24.77
C LYS A 230 11.19 9.15 -26.17
N THR A 231 10.36 10.19 -26.31
CA THR A 231 9.91 10.64 -27.64
C THR A 231 11.06 11.14 -28.51
N GLU A 232 12.06 11.80 -27.91
CA GLU A 232 13.28 12.24 -28.63
C GLU A 232 14.06 11.03 -29.18
N LEU A 233 14.18 9.95 -28.40
CA LEU A 233 14.82 8.71 -28.87
C LEU A 233 14.06 8.02 -29.99
N GLU A 234 12.73 7.93 -29.89
CA GLU A 234 11.91 7.30 -30.92
C GLU A 234 12.07 8.01 -32.27
N ASN A 235 12.08 9.35 -32.26
CA ASN A 235 12.34 10.16 -33.45
C ASN A 235 13.75 9.92 -34.05
N ILE A 236 14.77 9.74 -33.22
CA ILE A 236 16.14 9.45 -33.68
C ILE A 236 16.21 8.04 -34.28
N ALA A 237 15.59 7.05 -33.64
CA ALA A 237 15.53 5.68 -34.13
C ALA A 237 14.85 5.61 -35.51
N ASP A 238 13.74 6.33 -35.69
CA ASP A 238 13.05 6.45 -36.99
C ASP A 238 13.94 7.12 -38.06
N SER A 239 14.67 8.17 -37.69
CA SER A 239 15.63 8.85 -38.58
C SER A 239 16.74 7.90 -39.03
N ILE A 240 17.33 7.12 -38.11
CA ILE A 240 18.33 6.09 -38.41
C ILE A 240 17.76 5.06 -39.38
N SER A 241 16.56 4.52 -39.10
CA SER A 241 15.88 3.54 -39.94
C SER A 241 15.64 4.03 -41.37
N GLN A 242 15.16 5.27 -41.53
CA GLN A 242 14.96 5.88 -42.85
C GLN A 242 16.28 6.07 -43.62
N LYS A 243 17.34 6.50 -42.93
CA LYS A 243 18.67 6.69 -43.55
C LYS A 243 19.31 5.36 -43.94
N GLU A 244 19.15 4.32 -43.14
CA GLU A 244 19.60 2.95 -43.47
C GLU A 244 18.88 2.41 -44.71
N LYS A 245 17.57 2.63 -44.83
CA LYS A 245 16.80 2.25 -46.03
C LYS A 245 17.31 2.96 -47.28
N LYS A 246 17.54 4.28 -47.22
CA LYS A 246 18.11 5.06 -48.34
C LYS A 246 19.51 4.58 -48.72
N ALA A 247 20.36 4.26 -47.75
CA ALA A 247 21.69 3.72 -48.01
C ALA A 247 21.65 2.37 -48.73
N ARG A 248 20.69 1.49 -48.37
CA ARG A 248 20.47 0.20 -49.07
C ARG A 248 19.95 0.40 -50.50
N GLU A 249 19.04 1.35 -50.72
CA GLU A 249 18.54 1.68 -52.07
C GLU A 249 19.66 2.20 -52.98
N LEU A 250 20.53 3.09 -52.47
CA LEU A 250 21.71 3.57 -53.19
C LEU A 250 22.69 2.44 -53.54
N GLU A 251 22.89 1.48 -52.64
CA GLU A 251 23.73 0.30 -52.92
C GLU A 251 23.16 -0.57 -54.05
N LEU A 252 21.84 -0.72 -54.12
CA LEU A 252 21.19 -1.45 -55.21
C LEU A 252 21.32 -0.74 -56.55
N LEU A 253 21.28 0.59 -56.58
CA LEU A 253 21.52 1.40 -57.78
C LEU A 253 22.97 1.30 -58.26
N GLN A 254 23.95 1.37 -57.34
CA GLN A 254 25.37 1.17 -57.66
C GLN A 254 25.64 -0.18 -58.33
N ARG A 255 24.93 -1.23 -57.91
CA ARG A 255 25.06 -2.56 -58.54
C ARG A 255 24.51 -2.61 -59.97
N ARG A 256 23.58 -1.72 -60.33
CA ARG A 256 22.94 -1.65 -61.65
C ARG A 256 23.75 -0.80 -62.63
N GLU A 257 24.33 0.31 -62.18
CA GLU A 257 25.02 1.28 -63.03
C GLU A 257 26.55 1.05 -63.01
N LYS A 258 27.08 0.36 -64.04
CA LYS A 258 28.50 0.00 -64.15
C LYS A 258 29.42 1.11 -64.72
N GLY A 259 29.08 2.40 -64.60
CA GLY A 259 29.93 3.48 -65.13
C GLY A 259 29.54 4.90 -64.72
N SER A 260 30.56 5.76 -64.52
CA SER A 260 30.59 7.21 -64.22
C SER A 260 29.71 7.76 -63.07
N VAL A 261 28.44 7.36 -62.96
CA VAL A 261 27.51 7.68 -61.85
C VAL A 261 27.94 7.03 -60.52
N ALA A 262 28.89 6.11 -60.56
CA ALA A 262 29.41 5.41 -59.38
C ALA A 262 30.06 6.34 -58.34
N LEU A 263 30.67 7.47 -58.76
CA LEU A 263 31.40 8.34 -57.83
C LEU A 263 30.44 9.15 -56.94
N ASP A 264 29.44 9.80 -57.52
CA ASP A 264 28.47 10.61 -56.77
C ASP A 264 27.62 9.74 -55.84
N ALA A 265 27.21 8.55 -56.31
CA ALA A 265 26.50 7.58 -55.48
C ALA A 265 27.37 7.08 -54.30
N LEU A 266 28.69 6.93 -54.51
CA LEU A 266 29.62 6.54 -53.45
C LEU A 266 29.82 7.66 -52.43
N GLN A 267 29.95 8.91 -52.89
CA GLN A 267 30.01 10.08 -52.01
C GLN A 267 28.74 10.20 -51.15
N GLN A 268 27.56 10.05 -51.76
CA GLN A 268 26.28 10.08 -51.04
C GLN A 268 26.15 8.92 -50.06
N LYS A 269 26.64 7.72 -50.40
CA LYS A 269 26.69 6.57 -49.48
C LYS A 269 27.59 6.85 -48.28
N ASN A 270 28.78 7.39 -48.49
CA ASN A 270 29.71 7.72 -47.42
C ASN A 270 29.14 8.82 -46.50
N GLU A 271 28.48 9.83 -47.06
CA GLU A 271 27.79 10.86 -46.28
C GLU A 271 26.66 10.27 -45.45
N ASN A 272 25.84 9.37 -46.02
CA ASN A 272 24.80 8.67 -45.25
C ASN A 272 25.40 7.82 -44.12
N ILE A 273 26.53 7.13 -44.34
CA ILE A 273 27.22 6.36 -43.29
C ILE A 273 27.70 7.28 -42.16
N ARG A 274 28.27 8.45 -42.50
CA ARG A 274 28.69 9.45 -41.53
C ARG A 274 27.51 9.96 -40.70
N ILE A 275 26.40 10.33 -41.35
CA ILE A 275 25.17 10.76 -40.68
C ILE A 275 24.63 9.67 -39.75
N ILE A 276 24.61 8.40 -40.20
CA ILE A 276 24.15 7.27 -39.37
C ILE A 276 25.05 7.10 -38.14
N HIS A 277 26.37 7.24 -38.30
CA HIS A 277 27.30 7.16 -37.17
C HIS A 277 27.05 8.29 -36.15
N ASP A 278 26.89 9.53 -36.61
CA ASP A 278 26.62 10.67 -35.74
C ASP A 278 25.27 10.53 -35.02
N LEU A 279 24.23 10.04 -35.70
CA LEU A 279 22.94 9.73 -35.07
C LEU A 279 23.05 8.62 -34.01
N LYS A 280 23.85 7.58 -34.25
CA LYS A 280 24.10 6.52 -33.25
C LYS A 280 24.86 7.05 -32.03
N GLN A 281 25.76 8.00 -32.20
CA GLN A 281 26.41 8.68 -31.08
C GLN A 281 25.41 9.53 -30.28
N GLN A 282 24.50 10.24 -30.95
CA GLN A 282 23.42 10.99 -30.29
C GLN A 282 22.46 10.06 -29.53
N GLU A 283 22.06 8.94 -30.14
CA GLU A 283 21.24 7.91 -29.50
C GLU A 283 21.92 7.38 -28.22
N ALA A 284 23.22 7.03 -28.30
CA ALA A 284 23.97 6.57 -27.14
C ALA A 284 24.06 7.63 -26.02
N ALA A 285 24.24 8.91 -26.38
CA ALA A 285 24.25 10.01 -25.42
C ALA A 285 22.89 10.18 -24.74
N LEU A 286 21.78 10.11 -25.48
CA LEU A 286 20.43 10.18 -24.94
C LEU A 286 20.08 8.98 -24.06
N MET A 287 20.50 7.77 -24.44
CA MET A 287 20.34 6.58 -23.61
C MET A 287 21.08 6.72 -22.27
N SER A 288 22.26 7.33 -22.27
CA SER A 288 22.98 7.66 -21.03
C SER A 288 22.19 8.66 -20.17
N GLN A 289 21.66 9.73 -20.77
CA GLN A 289 20.83 10.71 -20.06
C GLN A 289 19.56 10.08 -19.47
N LEU A 290 18.88 9.20 -20.21
CA LEU A 290 17.71 8.47 -19.71
C LEU A 290 18.06 7.60 -18.51
N SER A 291 19.18 6.88 -18.56
CA SER A 291 19.60 6.05 -17.42
C SER A 291 19.87 6.90 -16.16
N GLU A 292 20.40 8.12 -16.32
CA GLU A 292 20.58 9.06 -15.20
C GLU A 292 19.24 9.56 -14.64
N LEU A 293 18.27 9.87 -15.50
CA LEU A 293 16.92 10.27 -15.09
C LEU A 293 16.19 9.14 -14.35
N GLU A 294 16.25 7.91 -14.87
CA GLU A 294 15.65 6.73 -14.21
C GLU A 294 16.23 6.49 -12.81
N ARG A 295 17.54 6.70 -12.63
CA ARG A 295 18.18 6.64 -11.30
C ARG A 295 17.67 7.74 -10.39
N PHE A 296 17.44 8.94 -10.91
CA PHE A 296 16.91 10.06 -10.14
C PHE A 296 15.45 9.83 -9.72
N GLU A 297 14.60 9.32 -10.62
CA GLU A 297 13.24 8.87 -10.30
C GLU A 297 13.23 7.82 -9.19
N ALA A 298 14.09 6.80 -9.30
CA ALA A 298 14.21 5.75 -8.28
C ALA A 298 14.62 6.31 -6.90
N ASN A 299 15.51 7.30 -6.86
CA ASN A 299 15.91 7.95 -5.62
C ASN A 299 14.78 8.80 -5.00
N LEU A 300 14.00 9.48 -5.82
CA LEU A 300 12.84 10.24 -5.34
C LEU A 300 11.71 9.33 -4.87
N ALA A 301 11.47 8.22 -5.55
CA ALA A 301 10.51 7.21 -5.11
C ALA A 301 10.85 6.69 -3.70
N LYS A 302 12.12 6.37 -3.44
CA LYS A 302 12.61 6.00 -2.09
C LYS A 302 12.38 7.12 -1.07
N LYS A 303 12.63 8.38 -1.44
CA LYS A 303 12.40 9.53 -0.55
C LYS A 303 10.91 9.73 -0.24
N ALA A 304 10.04 9.51 -1.22
CA ALA A 304 8.58 9.54 -1.05
C ALA A 304 8.10 8.42 -0.12
N GLU A 305 8.64 7.21 -0.23
CA GLU A 305 8.37 6.09 0.67
C GLU A 305 8.76 6.43 2.12
N GLN A 306 9.96 6.98 2.34
CA GLN A 306 10.41 7.43 3.66
C GLN A 306 9.51 8.53 4.26
N LEU A 307 9.00 9.46 3.44
CA LEU A 307 8.03 10.45 3.92
C LEU A 307 6.70 9.79 4.29
N HIS A 308 6.23 8.84 3.50
CA HIS A 308 4.99 8.12 3.79
C HIS A 308 5.07 7.35 5.12
N GLU A 309 6.21 6.71 5.41
CA GLU A 309 6.44 6.08 6.72
C GLU A 309 6.37 7.09 7.88
N LYS A 310 6.95 8.28 7.70
CA LYS A 310 6.85 9.35 8.71
C LYS A 310 5.42 9.85 8.89
N GLU A 311 4.64 9.99 7.81
CA GLU A 311 3.21 10.33 7.87
C GLU A 311 2.43 9.27 8.66
N LEU A 312 2.68 7.98 8.42
CA LEU A 312 2.05 6.88 9.16
C LEU A 312 2.41 6.90 10.65
N MET A 313 3.69 7.17 10.97
CA MET A 313 4.14 7.32 12.36
C MET A 313 3.47 8.49 13.07
N LEU A 314 3.31 9.65 12.41
CA LEU A 314 2.56 10.77 12.96
C LEU A 314 1.08 10.42 13.15
N ALA A 315 0.45 9.78 12.16
CA ALA A 315 -0.94 9.35 12.26
C ALA A 315 -1.16 8.36 13.43
N HIS A 316 -0.19 7.48 13.69
CA HIS A 316 -0.22 6.59 14.85
C HIS A 316 -0.13 7.37 16.17
N LYS A 317 0.80 8.33 16.27
CA LYS A 317 0.92 9.22 17.43
C LYS A 317 -0.38 10.00 17.67
N GLN A 318 -1.02 10.51 16.60
CA GLN A 318 -2.33 11.16 16.68
C GLN A 318 -3.38 10.26 17.33
N ARG A 319 -3.50 9.01 16.86
CA ARG A 319 -4.47 8.06 17.41
C ARG A 319 -4.20 7.74 18.88
N ILE A 320 -2.94 7.74 19.31
CA ILE A 320 -2.60 7.59 20.73
C ILE A 320 -3.08 8.81 21.52
N ILE A 321 -2.85 10.03 21.01
CA ILE A 321 -3.30 11.27 21.64
C ILE A 321 -4.83 11.31 21.71
N GLU A 322 -5.52 10.95 20.63
CA GLU A 322 -6.98 10.88 20.56
C GLU A 322 -7.54 9.80 21.48
N LYS A 323 -6.92 8.63 21.56
CA LYS A 323 -7.32 7.59 22.52
C LYS A 323 -7.16 8.05 23.95
N LYS A 324 -6.05 8.73 24.29
CA LYS A 324 -5.88 9.36 25.60
C LYS A 324 -7.01 10.36 25.83
N HIS A 325 -7.23 11.29 24.89
CA HIS A 325 -8.33 12.25 24.98
C HIS A 325 -9.71 11.62 25.09
N ASN A 326 -10.00 10.50 24.43
CA ASN A 326 -11.31 9.87 24.45
C ASN A 326 -11.54 9.04 25.74
N ILE A 327 -10.48 8.42 26.25
CA ILE A 327 -10.50 7.76 27.58
C ILE A 327 -10.78 8.81 28.68
N PHE A 328 -10.29 10.03 28.51
CA PHE A 328 -10.46 11.11 29.49
C PHE A 328 -11.61 12.09 29.19
N GLY A 329 -12.11 12.16 27.95
CA GLY A 329 -13.00 13.22 27.48
C GLY A 329 -14.49 12.89 27.49
N ASN A 330 -14.86 11.61 27.64
CA ASN A 330 -16.27 11.18 27.61
C ASN A 330 -16.93 11.09 28.99
N SER A 331 -16.26 11.53 30.04
CA SER A 331 -16.91 11.80 31.31
C SER A 331 -17.42 13.24 31.26
N ASN A 332 -18.73 13.42 31.02
CA ASN A 332 -19.43 14.74 31.09
C ASN A 332 -19.04 15.52 32.35
N ILE A 333 -18.79 14.75 33.42
CA ILE A 333 -18.36 15.19 34.73
C ILE A 333 -17.06 16.03 34.69
N PHE A 334 -16.12 15.77 33.76
CA PHE A 334 -14.89 16.56 33.65
C PHE A 334 -15.03 17.85 32.86
N GLN A 335 -16.00 17.91 31.95
CA GLN A 335 -16.27 19.14 31.21
C GLN A 335 -16.87 20.19 32.13
N ASP A 336 -17.73 19.79 33.07
CA ASP A 336 -18.33 20.68 34.06
C ASP A 336 -17.25 21.29 34.97
N THR A 337 -16.33 20.48 35.50
CA THR A 337 -15.23 21.00 36.33
C THR A 337 -14.31 21.95 35.55
N LYS A 338 -13.96 21.63 34.29
CA LYS A 338 -13.16 22.53 33.43
C LYS A 338 -13.89 23.83 33.09
N ALA A 339 -15.20 23.77 32.88
CA ALA A 339 -16.02 24.94 32.62
C ALA A 339 -16.06 25.86 33.85
N LEU A 340 -16.26 25.30 35.04
CA LEU A 340 -16.22 26.05 36.31
C LEU A 340 -14.86 26.74 36.52
N ILE A 341 -13.75 26.04 36.28
CA ILE A 341 -12.39 26.61 36.38
C ILE A 341 -12.19 27.76 35.38
N SER A 342 -12.63 27.57 34.13
CA SER A 342 -12.49 28.59 33.08
C SER A 342 -13.34 29.84 33.37
N GLN A 343 -14.57 29.64 33.84
CA GLN A 343 -15.47 30.73 34.22
C GLN A 343 -14.96 31.48 35.46
N ALA A 344 -14.43 30.78 36.46
CA ALA A 344 -13.79 31.39 37.61
C ALA A 344 -12.60 32.29 37.21
N ALA A 345 -11.75 31.82 36.29
CA ALA A 345 -10.63 32.60 35.77
C ALA A 345 -11.10 33.87 35.02
N LEU A 346 -12.19 33.78 34.24
CA LEU A 346 -12.74 34.94 33.54
C LEU A 346 -13.27 35.99 34.53
N LEU A 347 -14.05 35.57 35.53
CA LEU A 347 -14.57 36.47 36.56
C LEU A 347 -13.46 37.13 37.38
N ALA A 348 -12.36 36.42 37.66
CA ALA A 348 -11.19 36.99 38.32
C ALA A 348 -10.58 38.13 37.49
N LYS A 349 -10.44 37.94 36.17
CA LYS A 349 -9.94 38.99 35.24
C LYS A 349 -10.87 40.21 35.18
N GLU A 350 -12.18 39.99 35.27
CA GLU A 350 -13.21 41.04 35.33
C GLU A 350 -13.30 41.73 36.71
N LYS A 351 -12.42 41.37 37.66
CA LYS A 351 -12.44 41.85 39.05
C LYS A 351 -13.71 41.48 39.84
N ARG A 352 -14.46 40.47 39.38
CA ARG A 352 -15.64 39.91 40.05
C ARG A 352 -15.24 38.82 41.05
N TYR A 353 -14.41 39.20 42.01
CA TYR A 353 -13.68 38.25 42.88
C TYR A 353 -14.57 37.39 43.77
N LYS A 354 -15.69 37.93 44.29
CA LYS A 354 -16.63 37.16 45.13
C LYS A 354 -17.27 36.00 44.35
N GLU A 355 -17.72 36.28 43.14
CA GLU A 355 -18.33 35.27 42.26
C GLU A 355 -17.31 34.26 41.75
N SER A 356 -16.09 34.72 41.44
CA SER A 356 -14.97 33.84 41.11
C SER A 356 -14.66 32.87 42.26
N LYS A 357 -14.64 33.34 43.51
CA LYS A 357 -14.40 32.51 44.71
C LYS A 357 -15.47 31.45 44.93
N GLU A 358 -16.72 31.76 44.62
CA GLU A 358 -17.82 30.78 44.68
C GLU A 358 -17.64 29.68 43.63
N LEU A 359 -17.29 30.04 42.38
CA LEU A 359 -17.00 29.06 41.33
C LEU A 359 -15.78 28.20 41.63
N ILE A 360 -14.73 28.76 42.25
CA ILE A 360 -13.57 27.99 42.72
C ILE A 360 -13.98 26.93 43.76
N SER A 361 -14.90 27.27 44.66
CA SER A 361 -15.38 26.35 45.70
C SER A 361 -16.17 25.20 45.08
N ARG A 362 -17.13 25.50 44.20
CA ARG A 362 -17.87 24.48 43.44
C ARG A 362 -16.96 23.59 42.59
N ALA A 363 -15.93 24.18 41.98
CA ALA A 363 -14.94 23.43 41.21
C ALA A 363 -14.10 22.48 42.08
N ARG A 364 -13.75 22.87 43.32
CA ARG A 364 -13.05 22.01 44.29
C ARG A 364 -13.91 20.84 44.76
N GLU A 365 -15.19 21.08 45.05
CA GLU A 365 -16.15 20.03 45.42
C GLU A 365 -16.32 19.03 44.28
N SER A 366 -16.55 19.53 43.07
CA SER A 366 -16.58 18.73 41.85
C SER A 366 -15.28 17.90 41.70
N LEU A 367 -14.12 18.50 41.94
CA LEU A 367 -12.83 17.79 41.88
C LEU A 367 -12.70 16.64 42.90
N ALA A 368 -13.34 16.76 44.06
CA ALA A 368 -13.28 15.80 45.15
C ALA A 368 -14.24 14.62 44.94
N GLU A 369 -15.41 14.87 44.35
CA GLU A 369 -16.45 13.86 44.10
C GLU A 369 -16.18 13.03 42.84
N ASN A 370 -15.45 13.60 41.89
CA ASN A 370 -15.28 13.00 40.57
C ASN A 370 -14.14 11.97 40.55
N SER A 371 -14.39 10.82 39.92
CA SER A 371 -13.38 9.79 39.62
C SER A 371 -12.45 10.24 38.48
N MET A 372 -11.75 11.36 38.69
CA MET A 372 -10.77 11.91 37.77
C MET A 372 -9.46 11.12 37.83
N PRO A 373 -8.83 10.84 36.67
CA PRO A 373 -7.45 10.35 36.66
C PRO A 373 -6.58 11.26 37.51
N GLU A 374 -5.70 10.66 38.33
CA GLU A 374 -4.94 11.38 39.34
C GLU A 374 -4.15 12.57 38.77
N GLU A 375 -3.58 12.41 37.58
CA GLU A 375 -2.80 13.45 36.91
C GLU A 375 -3.65 14.63 36.44
N GLU A 376 -4.85 14.39 35.91
CA GLU A 376 -5.77 15.46 35.52
C GLU A 376 -6.33 16.19 36.75
N ARG A 377 -6.58 15.44 37.83
CA ARG A 377 -7.00 16.01 39.11
C ARG A 377 -5.92 16.93 39.67
N LYS A 378 -4.66 16.50 39.66
CA LYS A 378 -3.53 17.33 40.06
C LYS A 378 -3.45 18.61 39.22
N LEU A 379 -3.55 18.50 37.89
CA LEU A 379 -3.49 19.66 37.00
C LEU A 379 -4.64 20.65 37.25
N ALA A 380 -5.87 20.16 37.37
CA ALA A 380 -7.04 20.99 37.66
C ALA A 380 -6.93 21.64 39.05
N TYR A 381 -6.41 20.91 40.04
CA TYR A 381 -6.13 21.43 41.38
C TYR A 381 -5.10 22.55 41.36
N TYR A 382 -3.98 22.40 40.66
CA TYR A 382 -2.96 23.46 40.56
C TYR A 382 -3.51 24.72 39.90
N ARG A 383 -4.31 24.58 38.86
CA ARG A 383 -4.95 25.71 38.19
C ARG A 383 -5.97 26.43 39.08
N LEU A 384 -6.74 25.67 39.86
CA LEU A 384 -7.63 26.24 40.88
C LEU A 384 -6.86 26.97 41.98
N LEU A 385 -5.71 26.44 42.38
CA LEU A 385 -4.86 27.06 43.39
C LEU A 385 -4.31 28.41 42.90
N GLU A 386 -3.83 28.47 41.66
CA GLU A 386 -3.35 29.70 41.01
C GLU A 386 -4.44 30.78 40.98
N ILE A 387 -5.63 30.47 40.45
CA ILE A 387 -6.75 31.43 40.40
C ILE A 387 -7.17 31.85 41.81
N ALA A 388 -7.23 30.91 42.76
CA ALA A 388 -7.58 31.22 44.15
C ALA A 388 -6.59 32.18 44.80
N THR A 389 -5.29 32.00 44.56
CA THR A 389 -4.27 32.91 45.08
C THR A 389 -4.39 34.31 44.51
N GLU A 390 -4.69 34.46 43.21
CA GLU A 390 -4.93 35.76 42.58
C GLU A 390 -6.15 36.47 43.19
N VAL A 391 -7.25 35.73 43.34
CA VAL A 391 -8.52 36.23 43.90
C VAL A 391 -8.35 36.65 45.37
N ASP A 392 -7.70 35.83 46.19
CA ASP A 392 -7.49 36.14 47.61
C ASP A 392 -6.55 37.34 47.79
N LEU A 393 -5.47 37.44 46.99
CA LEU A 393 -4.59 38.61 47.00
C LEU A 393 -5.30 39.89 46.57
N ALA A 394 -6.25 39.81 45.65
CA ALA A 394 -7.02 40.96 45.18
C ALA A 394 -8.08 41.43 46.19
N LEU A 395 -8.64 40.52 47.00
CA LEU A 395 -9.61 40.84 48.06
C LEU A 395 -8.97 41.45 49.32
N LEU A 396 -7.66 41.27 49.51
CA LEU A 396 -6.89 41.86 50.61
C LEU A 396 -6.49 43.32 50.35
N LYS A 397 -6.55 43.78 49.10
CA LYS A 397 -6.30 45.16 48.68
C LYS A 397 -7.61 45.93 48.66
#